data_AF-A0A8S9MPG5-F1
#
_entry.id   AF-A0A8S9MPG5-F1
#
_cell.length_a   1.000
_cell.length_b   1.000
_cell.length_c   1.000
_cell.angle_alpha   90.00
_cell.angle_beta   90.00
_cell.angle_gamma   90.00
#
_symmetry.space_group_name_H-M   'P 1'
#
loop_
_entity.id
_entity.type
_entity.pdbx_description
1 polymer ?
#
loop_
_entity_poly.entity_id
_entity_poly.type
_entity_poly.pdbx_seq_one_letter_code
_entity_poly.pdbx_strand_id
1 'polypeptide(L)'
;MGRAHNVILDRGETEAVDLLMEVEDLDLLLDHVGRTNFRRTCNYLTSAARYRPWPDDMVALDIAYMICMKFKAYPNALQIALLLDNMQYVKKVFTSCTNLLRRKQFCYMISRHGITFNLDPEMVEDEVDRSMLQEIVNNTKLNEGYLTLARDIDVMEAKRPEDIYKDHSLRANPGPVAGSARQNLAATFVNAFVNAGFCKDKLMTVPLDSTSGSDGNWIFKNKDDGKTSASASLGMISLWNVEALDELDKYYTSSDKRVRAGALLSVGILNCGIKSDFDPALALLEEYIDNEDSSVRICAIMGIGIAYAGSQKDQIKSSLSPILNDIKAPLDVVAFAALSLGMVYVGSCSDEVAQSIMFALMDRNSAELGEALFRFLPLGLGLLYLGKQTR
;
A
#
# COMPACT_ATOMS: atom_id res chain seq x y z
N MET A 1 20.66 4.75 -45.72
CA MET A 1 19.26 4.31 -45.53
C MET A 1 19.04 2.81 -45.81
N GLY A 2 19.47 2.23 -46.94
CA GLY A 2 19.22 0.80 -47.23
C GLY A 2 19.93 -0.25 -46.35
N ARG A 3 21.04 0.09 -45.67
CA ARG A 3 21.77 -0.87 -44.81
C ARG A 3 21.22 -0.99 -43.38
N ALA A 4 20.70 0.09 -42.80
CA ALA A 4 19.96 0.02 -41.52
C ALA A 4 18.64 -0.77 -41.68
N HIS A 5 18.04 -0.69 -42.87
CA HIS A 5 16.81 -1.37 -43.27
C HIS A 5 16.87 -2.91 -43.13
N ASN A 6 18.04 -3.53 -43.38
CA ASN A 6 18.21 -4.98 -43.27
C ASN A 6 18.72 -5.45 -41.90
N VAL A 7 19.18 -4.55 -41.03
CA VAL A 7 19.70 -4.92 -39.69
C VAL A 7 18.55 -5.15 -38.70
N ILE A 8 17.47 -4.38 -38.83
CA ILE A 8 16.22 -4.53 -38.03
C ILE A 8 15.56 -5.90 -38.25
N LEU A 9 15.74 -6.50 -39.43
CA LEU A 9 14.93 -7.63 -39.89
C LEU A 9 15.43 -9.02 -39.46
N ASP A 10 16.66 -9.20 -38.98
CA ASP A 10 17.08 -10.58 -38.64
C ASP A 10 18.13 -10.78 -37.53
N ARG A 11 19.06 -9.84 -37.24
CA ARG A 11 20.12 -10.09 -36.24
C ARG A 11 20.62 -8.90 -35.41
N GLY A 12 20.23 -7.65 -35.70
CA GLY A 12 20.68 -6.46 -34.97
C GLY A 12 19.52 -5.62 -34.45
N GLU A 13 18.44 -6.26 -33.98
CA GLU A 13 17.25 -5.57 -33.47
C GLU A 13 17.58 -4.57 -32.35
N THR A 14 18.46 -4.95 -31.42
CA THR A 14 18.88 -4.08 -30.30
C THR A 14 19.76 -2.94 -30.78
N GLU A 15 20.72 -3.21 -31.67
CA GLU A 15 21.60 -2.19 -32.25
C GLU A 15 20.83 -1.19 -33.11
N ALA A 16 19.79 -1.63 -33.80
CA ALA A 16 18.93 -0.76 -34.58
C ALA A 16 18.00 0.09 -33.70
N VAL A 17 17.49 -0.48 -32.60
CA VAL A 17 16.75 0.30 -31.60
C VAL A 17 17.67 1.33 -30.95
N ASP A 18 18.91 0.98 -30.61
CA ASP A 18 19.92 1.93 -30.11
C ASP A 18 20.20 3.04 -31.12
N LEU A 19 20.41 2.69 -32.40
CA LEU A 19 20.63 3.69 -33.44
C LEU A 19 19.44 4.65 -33.58
N LEU A 20 18.21 4.14 -33.58
CA LEU A 20 16.99 4.96 -33.69
C LEU A 20 16.76 5.78 -32.42
N MET A 21 17.17 5.26 -31.26
CA MET A 21 17.18 5.96 -29.98
C MET A 21 18.20 7.11 -29.94
N GLU A 22 19.35 6.98 -30.59
CA GLU A 22 20.37 8.05 -30.69
C GLU A 22 20.02 9.09 -31.77
N VAL A 23 19.28 8.68 -32.80
CA VAL A 23 18.79 9.56 -33.87
C VAL A 23 17.47 10.25 -33.49
N GLU A 24 16.92 9.96 -32.31
CA GLU A 24 15.64 10.49 -31.80
C GLU A 24 14.43 10.22 -32.71
N ASP A 25 14.50 9.20 -33.58
CA ASP A 25 13.46 8.86 -34.57
C ASP A 25 12.93 7.45 -34.31
N LEU A 26 12.49 7.23 -33.07
CA LEU A 26 11.94 5.95 -32.61
C LEU A 26 10.58 5.62 -33.26
N ASP A 27 9.87 6.61 -33.81
CA ASP A 27 8.57 6.41 -34.46
C ASP A 27 8.65 5.44 -35.65
N LEU A 28 9.80 5.42 -36.34
CA LEU A 28 10.09 4.48 -37.42
C LEU A 28 9.99 3.01 -36.97
N LEU A 29 10.18 2.71 -35.68
CA LEU A 29 10.00 1.34 -35.17
C LEU A 29 8.56 0.83 -35.35
N LEU A 30 7.56 1.71 -35.30
CA LEU A 30 6.16 1.31 -35.43
C LEU A 30 5.89 0.64 -36.79
N ASP A 31 6.55 1.10 -37.84
CA ASP A 31 6.38 0.57 -39.21
C ASP A 31 7.16 -0.72 -39.46
N HIS A 32 8.28 -0.91 -38.76
CA HIS A 32 9.24 -1.98 -39.06
C HIS A 32 9.16 -3.17 -38.09
N VAL A 33 8.52 -3.02 -36.94
CA VAL A 33 8.36 -4.13 -35.99
C VAL A 33 7.33 -5.13 -36.52
N GLY A 34 7.72 -6.40 -36.57
CA GLY A 34 6.88 -7.54 -36.95
C GLY A 34 6.46 -8.44 -35.77
N ARG A 35 5.61 -9.44 -36.07
CA ARG A 35 5.06 -10.39 -35.07
C ARG A 35 6.12 -11.27 -34.37
N THR A 36 7.28 -11.45 -34.97
CA THR A 36 8.37 -12.27 -34.40
C THR A 36 9.23 -11.47 -33.43
N ASN A 37 9.37 -10.16 -33.66
CA ASN A 37 10.39 -9.33 -33.00
C ASN A 37 9.79 -8.41 -31.93
N PHE A 38 8.48 -8.11 -32.00
CA PHE A 38 7.83 -7.16 -31.07
C PHE A 38 8.11 -7.45 -29.60
N ARG A 39 8.12 -8.73 -29.18
CA ARG A 39 8.34 -9.09 -27.77
C ARG A 39 9.76 -8.75 -27.33
N ARG A 40 10.75 -8.95 -28.19
CA ARG A 40 12.15 -8.59 -27.92
C ARG A 40 12.32 -7.08 -27.91
N THR A 41 11.77 -6.39 -28.92
CA THR A 41 11.82 -4.93 -29.02
C THR A 41 11.18 -4.25 -27.82
N CYS A 42 9.97 -4.66 -27.40
CA CYS A 42 9.29 -4.09 -26.23
C CYS A 42 10.06 -4.36 -24.92
N ASN A 43 10.58 -5.58 -24.73
CA ASN A 43 11.39 -5.89 -23.55
C ASN A 43 12.68 -5.07 -23.52
N TYR A 44 13.29 -4.86 -24.69
CA TYR A 44 14.48 -4.05 -24.84
C TYR A 44 14.20 -2.58 -24.51
N LEU A 45 13.19 -1.97 -25.13
CA LEU A 45 12.76 -0.59 -24.85
C LEU A 45 12.41 -0.38 -23.38
N THR A 46 11.67 -1.31 -22.76
CA THR A 46 11.30 -1.23 -21.34
C THR A 46 12.52 -1.33 -20.43
N SER A 47 13.54 -2.10 -20.83
CA SER A 47 14.78 -2.23 -20.06
C SER A 47 15.69 -1.02 -20.27
N ALA A 48 15.80 -0.54 -21.50
CA ALA A 48 16.60 0.63 -21.88
C ALA A 48 16.07 1.91 -21.21
N ALA A 49 14.74 2.07 -21.13
CA ALA A 49 14.10 3.21 -20.47
C ALA A 49 14.58 3.40 -19.02
N ARG A 50 14.90 2.32 -18.29
CA ARG A 50 15.38 2.41 -16.89
C ARG A 50 16.76 3.04 -16.73
N TYR A 51 17.55 3.08 -17.81
CA TYR A 51 18.91 3.61 -17.80
C TYR A 51 19.01 4.96 -18.50
N ARG A 52 17.89 5.48 -19.02
CA ARG A 52 17.83 6.73 -19.76
C ARG A 52 17.40 7.85 -18.83
N PRO A 53 17.93 9.07 -19.02
CA PRO A 53 17.41 10.23 -18.32
C PRO A 53 16.03 10.59 -18.86
N TRP A 54 15.25 11.26 -18.01
CA TRP A 54 14.06 11.97 -18.47
C TRP A 54 14.45 13.05 -19.50
N PRO A 55 13.69 13.24 -20.60
CA PRO A 55 12.39 12.65 -20.98
C PRO A 55 12.46 11.42 -21.89
N ASP A 56 13.66 10.96 -22.24
CA ASP A 56 13.86 9.90 -23.24
C ASP A 56 13.32 8.53 -22.79
N ASP A 57 13.27 8.31 -21.48
CA ASP A 57 12.66 7.15 -20.83
C ASP A 57 11.15 7.06 -21.15
N MET A 58 10.43 8.16 -21.05
CA MET A 58 8.99 8.26 -21.32
C MET A 58 8.69 8.00 -22.79
N VAL A 59 9.48 8.58 -23.70
CA VAL A 59 9.32 8.37 -25.16
C VAL A 59 9.54 6.90 -25.52
N ALA A 60 10.57 6.26 -24.96
CA ALA A 60 10.84 4.85 -25.19
C ALA A 60 9.69 3.95 -24.69
N LEU A 61 9.12 4.27 -23.51
CA LEU A 61 7.97 3.56 -22.96
C LEU A 61 6.68 3.80 -23.76
N ASP A 62 6.43 5.01 -24.24
CA ASP A 62 5.27 5.34 -25.09
C ASP A 62 5.28 4.51 -26.38
N ILE A 63 6.45 4.39 -27.01
CA ILE A 63 6.59 3.61 -28.25
C ILE A 63 6.48 2.12 -27.96
N ALA A 64 7.01 1.64 -26.84
CA ALA A 64 6.82 0.26 -26.39
C ALA A 64 5.34 -0.07 -26.13
N TYR A 65 4.57 0.87 -25.55
CA TYR A 65 3.12 0.77 -25.38
C TYR A 65 2.39 0.66 -26.72
N MET A 66 2.70 1.56 -27.66
CA MET A 66 2.08 1.59 -28.98
C MET A 66 2.33 0.28 -29.77
N ILE A 67 3.56 -0.26 -29.70
CA ILE A 67 3.89 -1.57 -30.26
C ILE A 67 3.04 -2.67 -29.61
N CYS A 68 2.95 -2.70 -28.27
CA CYS A 68 2.17 -3.72 -27.56
C CYS A 68 0.68 -3.66 -27.93
N MET A 69 0.11 -2.45 -28.09
CA MET A 69 -1.26 -2.24 -28.54
C MET A 69 -1.47 -2.74 -29.98
N LYS A 70 -0.54 -2.43 -30.90
CA LYS A 70 -0.59 -2.90 -32.30
C LYS A 70 -0.62 -4.43 -32.41
N PHE A 71 0.14 -5.13 -31.56
CA PHE A 71 0.19 -6.60 -31.54
C PHE A 71 -0.81 -7.27 -30.58
N LYS A 72 -1.73 -6.50 -29.97
CA LYS A 72 -2.75 -7.00 -29.01
C LYS A 72 -2.13 -7.72 -27.80
N ALA A 73 -0.91 -7.34 -27.41
CA ALA A 73 -0.24 -7.80 -26.21
C ALA A 73 -0.69 -6.97 -24.99
N TYR A 74 -1.99 -6.99 -24.71
CA TYR A 74 -2.64 -6.15 -23.70
C TYR A 74 -2.04 -6.23 -22.28
N PRO A 75 -1.61 -7.39 -21.74
CA PRO A 75 -1.00 -7.45 -20.41
C PRO A 75 0.31 -6.64 -20.31
N ASN A 76 1.16 -6.71 -21.34
CA ASN A 76 2.40 -5.94 -21.37
C ASN A 76 2.12 -4.45 -21.59
N ALA A 77 1.13 -4.13 -22.44
CA ALA A 77 0.68 -2.76 -22.62
C ALA A 77 0.17 -2.14 -21.31
N LEU A 78 -0.57 -2.91 -20.49
CA LEU A 78 -1.03 -2.46 -19.18
C LEU A 78 0.14 -2.19 -18.23
N GLN A 79 1.13 -3.08 -18.18
CA GLN A 79 2.31 -2.87 -17.33
C GLN A 79 3.07 -1.60 -17.71
N ILE A 80 3.24 -1.35 -19.01
CA ILE A 80 3.89 -0.13 -19.50
C ILE A 80 3.03 1.11 -19.21
N ALA A 81 1.72 1.02 -19.38
CA ALA A 81 0.80 2.12 -19.07
C ALA A 81 0.81 2.49 -17.57
N LEU A 82 0.94 1.50 -16.69
CA LEU A 82 1.11 1.70 -15.25
C LEU A 82 2.47 2.33 -14.93
N LEU A 83 3.55 1.91 -15.60
CA LEU A 83 4.88 2.51 -15.45
C LEU A 83 4.93 3.98 -15.88
N LEU A 84 4.17 4.34 -16.93
CA LEU A 84 4.00 5.71 -17.40
C LEU A 84 3.09 6.55 -16.50
N ASP A 85 2.43 5.95 -15.50
CA ASP A 85 1.38 6.57 -14.68
C ASP A 85 0.27 7.26 -15.51
N ASN A 86 -0.01 6.75 -16.71
CA ASN A 86 -0.99 7.35 -17.62
C ASN A 86 -2.33 6.60 -17.58
N MET A 87 -3.26 7.13 -16.79
CA MET A 87 -4.59 6.55 -16.61
C MET A 87 -5.36 6.38 -17.92
N GLN A 88 -5.19 7.30 -18.89
CA GLN A 88 -5.90 7.19 -20.18
C GLN A 88 -5.45 5.96 -20.97
N TYR A 89 -4.16 5.61 -20.89
CA TYR A 89 -3.63 4.42 -21.55
C TYR A 89 -4.12 3.14 -20.89
N VAL A 90 -4.24 3.14 -19.56
CA VAL A 90 -4.86 2.04 -18.80
C VAL A 90 -6.31 1.84 -19.25
N LYS A 91 -7.10 2.93 -19.31
CA LYS A 91 -8.49 2.91 -19.80
C LYS A 91 -8.58 2.33 -21.23
N LYS A 92 -7.72 2.79 -22.15
CA LYS A 92 -7.66 2.31 -23.54
C LYS A 92 -7.33 0.82 -23.67
N VAL A 93 -6.40 0.30 -22.85
CA VAL A 93 -6.06 -1.14 -22.85
C VAL A 93 -7.25 -1.96 -22.36
N PHE A 94 -7.94 -1.47 -21.34
CA PHE A 94 -9.09 -2.15 -20.74
C PHE A 94 -10.29 -2.21 -21.70
N THR A 95 -10.61 -1.11 -22.38
CA THR A 95 -11.69 -1.06 -23.40
C THR A 95 -11.37 -1.92 -24.61
N SER A 96 -10.10 -1.94 -25.05
CA SER A 96 -9.67 -2.71 -26.23
C SER A 96 -9.68 -4.23 -26.01
N CYS A 97 -9.65 -4.69 -24.75
CA CYS A 97 -9.67 -6.12 -24.43
C CYS A 97 -11.11 -6.58 -24.20
N THR A 98 -11.63 -7.51 -24.99
CA THR A 98 -13.00 -8.06 -24.81
C THR A 98 -13.05 -9.31 -23.93
N ASN A 99 -11.91 -9.95 -23.64
CA ASN A 99 -11.87 -11.21 -22.91
C ASN A 99 -11.96 -10.98 -21.39
N LEU A 100 -13.03 -11.50 -20.79
CA LEU A 100 -13.31 -11.36 -19.35
C LEU A 100 -12.18 -11.91 -18.45
N LEU A 101 -11.57 -13.05 -18.77
CA LEU A 101 -10.48 -13.59 -17.95
C LEU A 101 -9.25 -12.69 -17.95
N ARG A 102 -8.94 -12.07 -19.09
CA ARG A 102 -7.83 -11.12 -19.18
C ARG A 102 -8.14 -9.83 -18.42
N ARG A 103 -9.39 -9.34 -18.49
CA ARG A 103 -9.85 -8.22 -17.67
C ARG A 103 -9.71 -8.50 -16.18
N LYS A 104 -10.06 -9.71 -15.71
CA LYS A 104 -9.81 -10.12 -14.31
C LYS A 104 -8.33 -10.05 -13.95
N GLN A 105 -7.44 -10.55 -14.82
CA GLN A 105 -5.99 -10.44 -14.61
C GLN A 105 -5.52 -8.98 -14.55
N PHE A 106 -6.09 -8.09 -15.37
CA PHE A 106 -5.79 -6.66 -15.32
C PHE A 106 -6.23 -6.03 -14.01
N CYS A 107 -7.41 -6.37 -13.51
CA CYS A 107 -7.88 -5.91 -12.20
C CYS A 107 -6.92 -6.30 -11.08
N TYR A 108 -6.40 -7.53 -11.07
CA TYR A 108 -5.37 -7.95 -10.10
C TYR A 108 -4.04 -7.20 -10.27
N MET A 109 -3.63 -6.88 -11.49
CA MET A 109 -2.41 -6.08 -11.71
C MET A 109 -2.57 -4.65 -11.19
N ILE A 110 -3.72 -4.03 -11.48
CA ILE A 110 -4.06 -2.67 -11.04
C ILE A 110 -4.19 -2.63 -9.51
N SER A 111 -4.87 -3.62 -8.92
CA SER A 111 -5.07 -3.69 -7.47
C SER A 111 -3.74 -3.84 -6.71
N ARG A 112 -2.78 -4.61 -7.25
CA ARG A 112 -1.42 -4.71 -6.69
C ARG A 112 -0.59 -3.46 -6.87
N HIS A 113 -0.85 -2.68 -7.93
CA HIS A 113 -0.21 -1.37 -8.12
C HIS A 113 -0.74 -0.31 -7.14
N GLY A 114 -1.88 -0.56 -6.47
CA GLY A 114 -2.42 0.32 -5.43
C GLY A 114 -3.20 1.52 -5.96
N ILE A 115 -3.33 1.67 -7.28
CA ILE A 115 -4.06 2.78 -7.91
C ILE A 115 -5.56 2.65 -7.67
N THR A 116 -6.25 3.77 -7.44
CA THR A 116 -7.73 3.80 -7.42
C THR A 116 -8.23 3.78 -8.86
N PHE A 117 -8.92 2.71 -9.24
CA PHE A 117 -9.47 2.55 -10.58
C PHE A 117 -10.95 2.22 -10.49
N ASN A 118 -11.78 3.18 -10.92
CA ASN A 118 -13.22 2.98 -11.00
C ASN A 118 -13.57 2.58 -12.42
N LEU A 119 -14.29 1.46 -12.55
CA LEU A 119 -14.72 0.94 -13.84
C LEU A 119 -15.95 1.71 -14.32
N ASP A 120 -15.79 2.41 -15.44
CA ASP A 120 -16.87 3.17 -16.07
C ASP A 120 -17.79 2.24 -16.90
N PRO A 121 -19.07 2.62 -17.11
CA PRO A 121 -19.99 1.87 -17.96
C PRO A 121 -19.54 1.69 -19.41
N GLU A 122 -18.72 2.62 -19.89
CA GLU A 122 -18.12 2.58 -21.22
C GLU A 122 -17.06 1.48 -21.37
N MET A 123 -16.48 0.99 -20.27
CA MET A 123 -15.45 -0.06 -20.29
C MET A 123 -16.03 -1.47 -20.30
N VAL A 124 -17.10 -1.65 -19.53
CA VAL A 124 -17.79 -2.93 -19.37
C VAL A 124 -19.28 -2.63 -19.39
N GLU A 125 -19.95 -2.95 -20.50
CA GLU A 125 -21.39 -2.67 -20.64
C GLU A 125 -22.24 -3.47 -19.64
N ASP A 126 -21.88 -4.73 -19.40
CA ASP A 126 -22.58 -5.61 -18.46
C ASP A 126 -22.31 -5.21 -17.01
N GLU A 127 -23.38 -4.90 -16.28
CA GLU A 127 -23.32 -4.50 -14.87
C GLU A 127 -22.82 -5.63 -13.94
N VAL A 128 -23.13 -6.89 -14.25
CA VAL A 128 -22.72 -8.04 -13.43
C VAL A 128 -21.22 -8.23 -13.50
N ASP A 129 -20.68 -8.21 -14.72
CA ASP A 129 -19.24 -8.30 -14.94
C ASP A 129 -18.50 -7.08 -14.37
N ARG A 130 -19.09 -5.88 -14.49
CA ARG A 130 -18.50 -4.65 -13.95
C ARG A 130 -18.39 -4.71 -12.42
N SER A 131 -19.46 -5.13 -11.74
CA SER A 131 -19.47 -5.28 -10.29
C SER A 131 -18.41 -6.29 -9.84
N MET A 132 -18.34 -7.46 -10.48
CA MET A 132 -17.33 -8.48 -10.19
C MET A 132 -15.89 -7.97 -10.40
N LEU A 133 -15.64 -7.22 -11.47
CA LEU A 133 -14.32 -6.66 -11.76
C LEU A 133 -13.97 -5.55 -10.76
N GLN A 134 -14.94 -4.75 -10.33
CA GLN A 134 -14.74 -3.70 -9.32
C GLN A 134 -14.40 -4.32 -7.96
N GLU A 135 -15.07 -5.41 -7.55
CA GLU A 135 -14.72 -6.18 -6.35
C GLU A 135 -13.25 -6.64 -6.37
N ILE A 136 -12.75 -7.08 -7.53
CA ILE A 136 -11.35 -7.51 -7.69
C ILE A 136 -10.40 -6.33 -7.56
N VAL A 137 -10.70 -5.19 -8.21
CA VAL A 137 -9.88 -3.98 -8.10
C VAL A 137 -9.82 -3.47 -6.67
N ASN A 138 -10.94 -3.57 -5.96
CA ASN A 138 -11.10 -3.16 -4.57
C ASN A 138 -10.48 -4.14 -3.55
N ASN A 139 -9.91 -5.27 -4.01
CA ASN A 139 -9.31 -6.33 -3.19
C ASN A 139 -10.25 -6.96 -2.14
N THR A 140 -11.57 -6.95 -2.36
CA THR A 140 -12.53 -7.49 -1.37
C THR A 140 -12.32 -8.98 -1.10
N LYS A 141 -11.94 -9.75 -2.13
CA LYS A 141 -11.70 -11.20 -2.05
C LYS A 141 -10.26 -11.58 -1.69
N LEU A 142 -9.41 -10.60 -1.32
CA LEU A 142 -8.01 -10.85 -1.00
C LEU A 142 -7.85 -11.80 0.20
N ASN A 143 -8.65 -11.58 1.24
CA ASN A 143 -8.67 -12.44 2.44
C ASN A 143 -9.06 -13.88 2.09
N GLU A 144 -10.14 -14.08 1.35
CA GLU A 144 -10.58 -15.41 0.91
C GLU A 144 -9.50 -16.15 0.11
N GLY A 145 -8.85 -15.43 -0.82
CA GLY A 145 -7.75 -15.95 -1.62
C GLY A 145 -6.55 -16.35 -0.76
N TYR A 146 -6.17 -15.50 0.20
CA TYR A 146 -5.07 -15.76 1.13
C TYR A 146 -5.34 -16.99 2.01
N LEU A 147 -6.55 -17.09 2.58
CA LEU A 147 -6.96 -18.25 3.39
C LEU A 147 -7.09 -19.54 2.57
N THR A 148 -7.42 -19.44 1.29
CA THR A 148 -7.46 -20.61 0.39
C THR A 148 -6.03 -21.09 0.11
N LEU A 149 -5.12 -20.18 -0.23
CA LEU A 149 -3.71 -20.50 -0.42
C LEU A 149 -3.09 -21.13 0.84
N ALA A 150 -3.38 -20.57 2.01
CA ALA A 150 -2.92 -21.10 3.29
C ALA A 150 -3.41 -22.52 3.56
N ARG A 151 -4.66 -22.85 3.16
CA ARG A 151 -5.21 -24.21 3.21
C ARG A 151 -4.49 -25.14 2.23
N ASP A 152 -4.21 -24.69 1.02
CA ASP A 152 -3.56 -25.49 -0.01
C ASP A 152 -2.09 -25.83 0.32
N ILE A 153 -1.39 -24.92 1.01
CA ILE A 153 0.00 -25.13 1.46
C ILE A 153 0.05 -25.84 2.84
N ASP A 154 -1.10 -26.08 3.46
CA ASP A 154 -1.24 -26.73 4.78
C ASP A 154 -0.50 -25.97 5.91
N VAL A 155 -0.62 -24.63 5.92
CA VAL A 155 0.02 -23.73 6.92
C VAL A 155 -1.00 -23.05 7.83
N MET A 156 -2.25 -23.52 7.83
CA MET A 156 -3.34 -22.90 8.61
C MET A 156 -3.16 -23.02 10.13
N GLU A 157 -2.27 -23.89 10.62
CA GLU A 157 -2.06 -24.02 12.06
C GLU A 157 -1.31 -22.79 12.61
N ALA A 158 -2.00 -22.01 13.44
CA ALA A 158 -1.41 -20.89 14.15
C ALA A 158 -0.19 -21.35 14.97
N LYS A 159 0.95 -20.72 14.74
CA LYS A 159 2.22 -21.04 15.41
C LYS A 159 2.37 -20.16 16.64
N ARG A 160 2.95 -20.69 17.71
CA ARG A 160 3.33 -19.88 18.86
C ARG A 160 4.70 -19.24 18.62
N PRO A 161 4.97 -18.05 19.18
CA PRO A 161 6.32 -17.47 19.20
C PRO A 161 7.36 -18.45 19.75
N GLU A 162 7.01 -19.23 20.76
CA GLU A 162 7.89 -20.25 21.37
C GLU A 162 8.34 -21.33 20.39
N ASP A 163 7.50 -21.71 19.42
CA ASP A 163 7.85 -22.71 18.41
C ASP A 163 8.89 -22.19 17.42
N ILE A 164 9.00 -20.86 17.29
CA ILE A 164 10.00 -20.18 16.44
C ILE A 164 11.26 -19.87 17.25
N TYR A 165 11.10 -19.44 18.51
CA TYR A 165 12.24 -19.15 19.39
C TYR A 165 13.08 -20.40 19.71
N LYS A 166 12.52 -21.61 19.58
CA LYS A 166 13.29 -22.87 19.72
C LYS A 166 14.51 -22.94 18.80
N ASP A 167 14.46 -22.38 17.60
CA ASP A 167 15.64 -22.31 16.70
C ASP A 167 16.71 -21.32 17.20
N HIS A 168 16.32 -20.31 17.97
CA HIS A 168 17.25 -19.36 18.61
C HIS A 168 17.90 -19.92 19.88
N SER A 169 17.23 -20.85 20.59
CA SER A 169 17.73 -21.48 21.81
C SER A 169 18.90 -22.46 21.59
N LEU A 170 19.27 -22.79 20.34
CA LEU A 170 20.50 -23.54 20.08
C LEU A 170 21.79 -22.72 20.29
N ARG A 171 21.69 -21.39 20.48
CA ARG A 171 22.86 -20.49 20.62
C ARG A 171 22.97 -19.76 21.97
N ALA A 172 22.03 -19.91 22.91
CA ALA A 172 22.11 -19.25 24.20
C ALA A 172 21.66 -20.17 25.35
N ASN A 173 22.49 -20.30 26.38
CA ASN A 173 22.20 -21.06 27.60
C ASN A 173 20.81 -20.73 28.18
N PRO A 174 20.02 -21.73 28.63
CA PRO A 174 18.70 -21.50 29.20
C PRO A 174 18.84 -21.00 30.64
N GLY A 175 18.99 -19.70 30.82
CA GLY A 175 18.66 -19.04 32.08
C GLY A 175 17.14 -18.89 32.23
N PRO A 176 16.59 -18.80 33.45
CA PRO A 176 15.16 -18.62 33.66
C PRO A 176 14.70 -17.31 33.02
N VAL A 177 13.82 -17.40 32.02
CA VAL A 177 13.23 -16.25 31.31
C VAL A 177 12.20 -15.60 32.24
N ALA A 178 12.68 -14.76 33.16
CA ALA A 178 11.82 -13.86 33.90
C ALA A 178 11.24 -12.84 32.90
N GLY A 179 9.93 -12.92 32.63
CA GLY A 179 9.24 -12.13 31.62
C GLY A 179 9.40 -10.63 31.82
N SER A 180 10.38 -10.05 31.12
CA SER A 180 10.53 -8.60 31.05
C SER A 180 9.40 -7.99 30.22
N ALA A 181 8.93 -6.80 30.57
CA ALA A 181 7.92 -6.07 29.78
C ALA A 181 8.35 -5.93 28.30
N ARG A 182 9.65 -5.85 28.02
CA ARG A 182 10.19 -5.83 26.65
C ARG A 182 10.15 -7.19 25.94
N GLN A 183 10.31 -8.28 26.68
CA GLN A 183 10.19 -9.64 26.12
C GLN A 183 8.73 -9.96 25.78
N ASN A 184 7.79 -9.53 26.64
CA ASN A 184 6.36 -9.68 26.36
C ASN A 184 5.97 -8.91 25.09
N LEU A 185 6.51 -7.70 24.91
CA LEU A 185 6.33 -6.93 23.68
C LEU A 185 6.92 -7.61 22.44
N ALA A 186 8.13 -8.14 22.54
CA ALA A 186 8.74 -8.89 21.45
C ALA A 186 7.92 -10.13 21.09
N ALA A 187 7.39 -10.85 22.08
CA ALA A 187 6.50 -11.98 21.86
C ALA A 187 5.19 -11.55 21.15
N THR A 188 4.61 -10.40 21.52
CA THR A 188 3.44 -9.83 20.84
C THR A 188 3.72 -9.54 19.36
N PHE A 189 4.86 -8.94 19.02
CA PHE A 189 5.21 -8.67 17.62
C PHE A 189 5.46 -9.95 16.82
N VAL A 190 6.23 -10.89 17.38
CA VAL A 190 6.48 -12.18 16.70
C VAL A 190 5.17 -12.90 16.44
N ASN A 191 4.27 -12.91 17.42
CA ASN A 191 2.97 -13.52 17.26
C ASN A 191 2.16 -12.90 16.10
N ALA A 192 2.13 -11.57 16.03
CA ALA A 192 1.39 -10.86 14.99
C ALA A 192 2.00 -11.02 13.60
N PHE A 193 3.33 -11.06 13.47
CA PHE A 193 3.99 -11.30 12.18
C PHE A 193 3.80 -12.72 11.67
N VAL A 194 3.76 -13.69 12.57
CA VAL A 194 3.65 -15.10 12.22
C VAL A 194 2.23 -15.47 11.82
N ASN A 195 1.25 -14.89 12.50
CA ASN A 195 -0.17 -15.15 12.27
C ASN A 195 -0.84 -14.02 11.45
N ALA A 196 -0.07 -13.23 10.70
CA ALA A 196 -0.59 -12.15 9.88
C ALA A 196 -1.54 -12.65 8.78
N GLY A 197 -2.77 -12.13 8.77
CA GLY A 197 -3.83 -12.48 7.80
C GLY A 197 -4.46 -13.87 7.99
N PHE A 198 -4.10 -14.62 9.03
CA PHE A 198 -4.72 -15.93 9.31
C PHE A 198 -6.01 -15.82 10.15
N CYS A 199 -6.35 -14.62 10.63
CA CYS A 199 -7.54 -14.29 11.43
C CYS A 199 -7.68 -15.06 12.75
N LYS A 200 -6.77 -15.99 13.05
CA LYS A 200 -6.78 -16.81 14.26
C LYS A 200 -5.38 -16.90 14.82
N ASP A 201 -5.31 -16.74 16.13
CA ASP A 201 -4.10 -16.81 16.89
C ASP A 201 -4.32 -17.50 18.25
N LYS A 202 -3.26 -18.16 18.75
CA LYS A 202 -3.23 -18.92 20.01
C LYS A 202 -2.89 -18.07 21.23
N LEU A 203 -2.56 -16.77 21.09
CA LEU A 203 -2.14 -15.89 22.19
C LEU A 203 -3.10 -14.72 22.44
N MET A 204 -3.60 -14.09 21.37
CA MET A 204 -4.34 -12.83 21.42
C MET A 204 -5.85 -13.00 21.18
N THR A 205 -6.25 -14.00 20.39
CA THR A 205 -7.65 -14.28 20.02
C THR A 205 -8.24 -15.50 20.72
N VAL A 206 -7.58 -16.01 21.77
CA VAL A 206 -8.11 -17.16 22.51
C VAL A 206 -9.46 -16.77 23.12
N PRO A 207 -10.55 -17.51 22.85
CA PRO A 207 -11.83 -17.28 23.50
C PRO A 207 -11.66 -17.34 25.02
N LEU A 208 -12.27 -16.38 25.72
CA LEU A 208 -12.34 -16.32 27.18
C LEU A 208 -13.17 -17.50 27.74
N ASP A 209 -12.70 -18.72 27.59
CA ASP A 209 -13.28 -19.87 28.26
C ASP A 209 -12.25 -20.55 29.15
N SER A 210 -12.58 -20.55 30.44
CA SER A 210 -11.93 -21.22 31.58
C SER A 210 -11.01 -20.34 32.43
N THR A 211 -11.61 -19.69 33.44
CA THR A 211 -11.00 -19.46 34.77
C THR A 211 -9.91 -18.39 34.96
N SER A 212 -9.90 -17.30 34.19
CA SER A 212 -9.07 -16.14 34.53
C SER A 212 -9.81 -14.87 34.13
N GLY A 213 -9.96 -13.93 35.07
CA GLY A 213 -10.61 -12.64 34.84
C GLY A 213 -9.93 -11.82 33.75
N SER A 214 -10.30 -10.55 33.63
CA SER A 214 -9.74 -9.59 32.65
C SER A 214 -8.19 -9.53 32.59
N ASP A 215 -7.49 -10.07 33.60
CA ASP A 215 -6.03 -10.25 33.66
C ASP A 215 -5.48 -11.41 32.79
N GLY A 216 -6.37 -12.21 32.19
CA GLY A 216 -6.02 -13.34 31.32
C GLY A 216 -5.67 -12.94 29.88
N ASN A 217 -6.14 -11.79 29.41
CA ASN A 217 -5.85 -11.33 28.05
C ASN A 217 -4.41 -10.79 27.97
N TRP A 218 -3.60 -11.33 27.05
CA TRP A 218 -2.17 -11.00 26.90
C TRP A 218 -1.93 -9.49 26.72
N ILE A 219 -2.91 -8.77 26.17
CA ILE A 219 -2.90 -7.31 26.01
C ILE A 219 -2.70 -6.57 27.34
N PHE A 220 -3.35 -7.00 28.43
CA PHE A 220 -3.27 -6.32 29.73
C PHE A 220 -1.99 -6.64 30.52
N LYS A 221 -1.22 -7.66 30.08
CA LYS A 221 0.10 -7.98 30.66
C LYS A 221 1.18 -6.99 30.23
N ASN A 222 0.95 -6.26 29.14
CA ASN A 222 1.86 -5.21 28.67
C ASN A 222 1.60 -3.88 29.38
N LYS A 223 2.64 -3.04 29.48
CA LYS A 223 2.59 -1.72 30.11
C LYS A 223 2.64 -0.60 29.06
N ASP A 224 1.92 0.49 29.34
CA ASP A 224 1.94 1.76 28.58
C ASP A 224 1.80 1.58 27.06
N ASP A 225 2.80 2.02 26.28
CA ASP A 225 2.85 1.88 24.81
C ASP A 225 2.79 0.42 24.33
N GLY A 226 3.12 -0.51 25.23
CA GLY A 226 3.00 -1.92 24.95
C GLY A 226 1.56 -2.42 24.89
N LYS A 227 0.63 -1.76 25.57
CA LYS A 227 -0.81 -2.03 25.41
C LYS A 227 -1.30 -1.58 24.04
N THR A 228 -0.84 -0.42 23.59
CA THR A 228 -1.15 0.14 22.25
C THR A 228 -0.59 -0.76 21.15
N SER A 229 0.66 -1.19 21.25
CA SER A 229 1.27 -2.13 20.29
C SER A 229 0.54 -3.48 20.28
N ALA A 230 0.11 -3.96 21.45
CA ALA A 230 -0.62 -5.21 21.54
C ALA A 230 -2.02 -5.14 20.93
N SER A 231 -2.77 -4.06 21.16
CA SER A 231 -4.06 -3.89 20.49
C SER A 231 -3.91 -3.64 18.99
N ALA A 232 -2.87 -2.92 18.53
CA ALA A 232 -2.54 -2.74 17.10
C ALA A 232 -2.18 -4.07 16.40
N SER A 233 -1.56 -4.99 17.13
CA SER A 233 -1.14 -6.28 16.60
C SER A 233 -2.32 -7.19 16.24
N LEU A 234 -3.49 -6.98 16.85
CA LEU A 234 -4.72 -7.69 16.51
C LEU A 234 -5.19 -7.36 15.08
N GLY A 235 -4.99 -6.11 14.63
CA GLY A 235 -5.26 -5.70 13.24
C GLY A 235 -4.35 -6.39 12.23
N MET A 236 -3.09 -6.71 12.59
CA MET A 236 -2.21 -7.50 11.72
C MET A 236 -2.66 -8.97 11.63
N ILE A 237 -3.15 -9.54 12.72
CA ILE A 237 -3.66 -10.93 12.71
C ILE A 237 -4.87 -11.06 11.79
N SER A 238 -5.78 -10.08 11.85
CA SER A 238 -6.98 -10.04 11.04
C SER A 238 -6.82 -9.26 9.72
N LEU A 239 -5.58 -9.13 9.21
CA LEU A 239 -5.29 -8.36 8.00
C LEU A 239 -6.23 -8.71 6.84
N TRP A 240 -6.81 -7.69 6.21
CA TRP A 240 -7.75 -7.79 5.08
C TRP A 240 -9.15 -8.35 5.42
N ASN A 241 -9.48 -8.56 6.69
CA ASN A 241 -10.79 -9.05 7.09
C ASN A 241 -11.70 -7.90 7.55
N VAL A 242 -12.55 -7.38 6.67
CA VAL A 242 -13.50 -6.28 7.00
C VAL A 242 -14.50 -6.70 8.09
N GLU A 243 -14.87 -7.98 8.16
CA GLU A 243 -15.82 -8.49 9.16
C GLU A 243 -15.23 -8.52 10.59
N ALA A 244 -13.90 -8.46 10.72
CA ALA A 244 -13.25 -8.44 12.03
C ALA A 244 -13.41 -7.09 12.76
N LEU A 245 -14.03 -6.08 12.15
CA LEU A 245 -14.38 -4.83 12.83
C LEU A 245 -15.27 -5.09 14.06
N ASP A 246 -16.22 -6.01 13.97
CA ASP A 246 -17.11 -6.38 15.08
C ASP A 246 -16.35 -7.02 16.26
N GLU A 247 -15.23 -7.71 15.99
CA GLU A 247 -14.38 -8.27 17.04
C GLU A 247 -13.55 -7.19 17.74
N LEU A 248 -13.20 -6.13 17.01
CA LEU A 248 -12.46 -4.97 17.50
C LEU A 248 -13.33 -4.03 18.35
N ASP A 249 -14.66 -4.06 18.20
CA ASP A 249 -15.59 -3.21 18.96
C ASP A 249 -15.45 -3.31 20.49
N LYS A 250 -15.12 -4.51 20.97
CA LYS A 250 -14.88 -4.79 22.39
C LYS A 250 -13.70 -3.98 22.94
N TYR A 251 -12.73 -3.65 22.07
CA TYR A 251 -11.52 -2.91 22.43
C TYR A 251 -11.70 -1.37 22.32
N TYR A 252 -12.66 -0.85 21.54
CA TYR A 252 -12.99 0.60 21.56
C TYR A 252 -13.66 1.01 22.87
N THR A 253 -14.59 0.17 23.32
CA THR A 253 -15.39 0.40 24.55
C THR A 253 -14.57 0.19 25.83
N SER A 254 -13.32 -0.27 25.71
CA SER A 254 -12.43 -0.44 26.85
C SER A 254 -12.15 0.89 27.57
N SER A 255 -12.01 0.82 28.90
CA SER A 255 -11.71 1.96 29.77
C SER A 255 -10.28 2.50 29.58
N ASP A 256 -9.35 1.66 29.10
CA ASP A 256 -7.96 2.03 28.89
C ASP A 256 -7.76 2.82 27.58
N LYS A 257 -7.44 4.11 27.69
CA LYS A 257 -7.12 5.01 26.57
C LYS A 257 -6.05 4.46 25.60
N ARG A 258 -5.04 3.77 26.13
CA ARG A 258 -3.94 3.17 25.35
C ARG A 258 -4.39 1.97 24.51
N VAL A 259 -5.32 1.18 25.03
CA VAL A 259 -5.91 0.04 24.29
C VAL A 259 -6.79 0.58 23.17
N ARG A 260 -7.63 1.60 23.47
CA ARG A 260 -8.45 2.30 22.48
C ARG A 260 -7.61 2.90 21.35
N ALA A 261 -6.50 3.58 21.68
CA ALA A 261 -5.58 4.12 20.68
C ALA A 261 -5.06 3.03 19.73
N GLY A 262 -4.59 1.89 20.24
CA GLY A 262 -4.09 0.82 19.38
C GLY A 262 -5.19 0.06 18.64
N ALA A 263 -6.42 0.04 19.15
CA ALA A 263 -7.58 -0.50 18.41
C ALA A 263 -7.89 0.35 17.18
N LEU A 264 -7.81 1.69 17.27
CA LEU A 264 -7.97 2.58 16.10
C LEU A 264 -6.88 2.33 15.06
N LEU A 265 -5.62 2.13 15.50
CA LEU A 265 -4.54 1.77 14.58
C LEU A 265 -4.81 0.41 13.91
N SER A 266 -5.36 -0.56 14.65
CA SER A 266 -5.78 -1.86 14.10
C SER A 266 -6.81 -1.72 12.99
N VAL A 267 -7.78 -0.80 13.07
CA VAL A 267 -8.74 -0.54 11.98
C VAL A 267 -8.05 -0.15 10.69
N GLY A 268 -7.06 0.73 10.81
CA GLY A 268 -6.29 1.19 9.66
C GLY A 268 -5.52 0.05 8.99
N ILE A 269 -4.89 -0.80 9.80
CA ILE A 269 -4.15 -1.97 9.33
C ILE A 269 -5.09 -3.00 8.70
N LEU A 270 -6.24 -3.30 9.34
CA LEU A 270 -7.25 -4.24 8.87
C LEU A 270 -7.71 -3.93 7.44
N ASN A 271 -7.95 -2.65 7.17
CA ASN A 271 -8.45 -2.16 5.89
C ASN A 271 -7.34 -1.78 4.90
N CYS A 272 -6.08 -2.10 5.19
CA CYS A 272 -4.95 -1.77 4.31
C CYS A 272 -5.13 -2.42 2.93
N GLY A 273 -5.25 -1.59 1.90
CA GLY A 273 -5.34 -2.05 0.50
C GLY A 273 -6.73 -2.56 0.08
N ILE A 274 -7.74 -2.47 0.95
CA ILE A 274 -9.15 -2.73 0.62
C ILE A 274 -9.83 -1.39 0.38
N LYS A 275 -10.50 -1.25 -0.76
CA LYS A 275 -11.29 -0.05 -1.08
C LYS A 275 -12.76 -0.42 -1.01
N SER A 276 -13.44 -0.04 0.07
CA SER A 276 -14.87 -0.25 0.23
C SER A 276 -15.64 1.02 -0.10
N ASP A 277 -16.76 0.89 -0.82
CA ASP A 277 -17.59 2.03 -1.23
C ASP A 277 -18.32 2.69 -0.04
N PHE A 278 -18.45 1.98 1.08
CA PHE A 278 -19.12 2.47 2.29
C PHE A 278 -18.15 3.09 3.31
N ASP A 279 -16.84 2.99 3.08
CA ASP A 279 -15.76 3.58 3.92
C ASP A 279 -16.01 3.56 5.45
N PRO A 280 -16.37 2.42 6.07
CA PRO A 280 -16.67 2.37 7.51
C PRO A 280 -15.47 2.78 8.37
N ALA A 281 -14.25 2.50 7.89
CA ALA A 281 -13.01 2.86 8.56
C ALA A 281 -12.80 4.37 8.66
N LEU A 282 -13.12 5.13 7.61
CA LEU A 282 -12.96 6.58 7.60
C LEU A 282 -13.96 7.23 8.55
N ALA A 283 -15.23 6.83 8.48
CA ALA A 283 -16.27 7.36 9.37
C ALA A 283 -15.92 7.14 10.85
N LEU A 284 -15.47 5.92 11.20
CA LEU A 284 -15.04 5.61 12.56
C LEU A 284 -13.81 6.42 12.97
N LEU A 285 -12.79 6.53 12.11
CA LEU A 285 -11.54 7.19 12.48
C LEU A 285 -11.67 8.72 12.56
N GLU A 286 -12.54 9.33 11.75
CA GLU A 286 -12.80 10.78 11.77
C GLU A 286 -13.36 11.25 13.12
N GLU A 287 -14.20 10.45 13.78
CA GLU A 287 -14.73 10.77 15.12
C GLU A 287 -13.64 10.92 16.19
N TYR A 288 -12.47 10.28 16.00
CA TYR A 288 -11.38 10.28 16.98
C TYR A 288 -10.24 11.25 16.65
N ILE A 289 -10.35 12.00 15.54
CA ILE A 289 -9.35 13.02 15.17
C ILE A 289 -9.35 14.20 16.15
N ASP A 290 -10.52 14.60 16.65
CA ASP A 290 -10.66 15.76 17.55
C ASP A 290 -10.51 15.41 19.04
N ASN A 291 -10.15 14.16 19.37
CA ASN A 291 -10.07 13.69 20.75
C ASN A 291 -8.97 14.42 21.55
N GLU A 292 -9.21 14.66 22.84
CA GLU A 292 -8.29 15.41 23.74
C GLU A 292 -6.95 14.70 23.95
N ASP A 293 -6.91 13.37 23.85
CA ASP A 293 -5.69 12.58 24.05
C ASP A 293 -4.84 12.50 22.77
N SER A 294 -3.60 13.01 22.85
CA SER A 294 -2.64 13.01 21.73
C SER A 294 -2.37 11.61 21.16
N SER A 295 -2.27 10.58 22.00
CA SER A 295 -1.99 9.21 21.55
C SER A 295 -3.14 8.60 20.74
N VAL A 296 -4.39 8.87 21.12
CA VAL A 296 -5.59 8.39 20.42
C VAL A 296 -5.67 9.07 19.05
N ARG A 297 -5.45 10.40 19.04
CA ARG A 297 -5.40 11.21 17.82
C ARG A 297 -4.34 10.74 16.83
N ILE A 298 -3.11 10.51 17.30
CA ILE A 298 -2.00 10.01 16.47
C ILE A 298 -2.35 8.65 15.85
N CYS A 299 -2.89 7.71 16.63
CA CYS A 299 -3.26 6.40 16.12
C CYS A 299 -4.40 6.45 15.10
N ALA A 300 -5.38 7.36 15.28
CA ALA A 300 -6.45 7.57 14.31
C ALA A 300 -5.90 8.10 12.98
N ILE A 301 -5.07 9.15 13.04
CA ILE A 301 -4.42 9.78 11.88
C ILE A 301 -3.52 8.77 11.14
N MET A 302 -2.74 7.98 11.86
CA MET A 302 -1.89 6.94 11.28
C MET A 302 -2.74 5.82 10.66
N GLY A 303 -3.84 5.43 11.31
CA GLY A 303 -4.78 4.44 10.79
C GLY A 303 -5.37 4.86 9.44
N ILE A 304 -5.78 6.13 9.30
CA ILE A 304 -6.25 6.70 8.04
C ILE A 304 -5.15 6.67 6.98
N GLY A 305 -3.92 7.07 7.35
CA GLY A 305 -2.77 7.08 6.45
C GLY A 305 -2.43 5.70 5.89
N ILE A 306 -2.51 4.66 6.72
CA ILE A 306 -2.26 3.26 6.32
C ILE A 306 -3.41 2.71 5.47
N ALA A 307 -4.65 2.89 5.89
CA ALA A 307 -5.81 2.36 5.18
C ALA A 307 -5.93 2.93 3.75
N TYR A 308 -5.69 4.24 3.62
CA TYR A 308 -5.90 4.98 2.37
C TYR A 308 -4.62 5.36 1.64
N ALA A 309 -3.51 4.65 1.90
CA ALA A 309 -2.26 4.85 1.19
C ALA A 309 -2.47 4.76 -0.33
N GLY A 310 -2.02 5.78 -1.07
CA GLY A 310 -2.18 5.88 -2.53
C GLY A 310 -3.62 6.03 -3.06
N SER A 311 -4.61 6.27 -2.20
CA SER A 311 -6.01 6.41 -2.63
C SER A 311 -6.37 7.80 -3.17
N GLN A 312 -5.57 8.84 -2.85
CA GLN A 312 -5.74 10.23 -3.27
C GLN A 312 -7.16 10.80 -2.99
N LYS A 313 -7.77 10.46 -1.85
CA LYS A 313 -9.11 10.95 -1.47
C LYS A 313 -9.06 12.36 -0.87
N ASP A 314 -9.81 13.29 -1.49
CA ASP A 314 -9.88 14.69 -1.06
C ASP A 314 -10.58 14.91 0.30
N GLN A 315 -11.45 13.99 0.71
CA GLN A 315 -12.08 14.02 2.04
C GLN A 315 -11.03 13.95 3.15
N ILE A 316 -10.04 13.06 3.01
CA ILE A 316 -8.95 12.88 3.98
C ILE A 316 -8.08 14.14 4.04
N LYS A 317 -7.81 14.76 2.89
CA LYS A 317 -7.11 16.04 2.84
C LYS A 317 -7.86 17.14 3.57
N SER A 318 -9.17 17.24 3.36
CA SER A 318 -10.01 18.25 4.01
C SER A 318 -10.05 18.07 5.54
N SER A 319 -10.01 16.82 6.00
CA SER A 319 -9.98 16.46 7.42
C SER A 319 -8.62 16.69 8.09
N LEU A 320 -7.50 16.35 7.42
CA LEU A 320 -6.15 16.44 8.00
C LEU A 320 -5.45 17.80 7.80
N SER A 321 -5.80 18.56 6.75
CA SER A 321 -5.23 19.90 6.52
C SER A 321 -5.40 20.90 7.68
N PRO A 322 -6.56 21.00 8.37
CA PRO A 322 -6.70 21.93 9.49
C PRO A 322 -5.77 21.57 10.68
N ILE A 323 -5.45 20.30 10.87
CA ILE A 323 -4.57 19.83 11.96
C ILE A 323 -3.13 20.30 11.74
N LEU A 324 -2.68 20.38 10.49
CA LEU A 324 -1.34 20.87 10.15
C LEU A 324 -1.18 22.37 10.45
N ASN A 325 -2.26 23.14 10.30
CA ASN A 325 -2.27 24.58 10.49
C ASN A 325 -2.55 25.00 11.94
N ASP A 326 -2.85 24.05 12.84
CA ASP A 326 -3.08 24.36 14.25
C ASP A 326 -1.76 24.55 15.01
N ILE A 327 -1.51 25.81 15.40
CA ILE A 327 -0.31 26.22 16.16
C ILE A 327 -0.30 25.59 17.57
N LYS A 328 -1.48 25.21 18.11
CA LYS A 328 -1.59 24.64 19.47
C LYS A 328 -1.41 23.13 19.52
N ALA A 329 -1.39 22.45 18.38
CA ALA A 329 -1.23 21.00 18.35
C ALA A 329 0.21 20.60 18.76
N PRO A 330 0.36 19.50 19.53
CA PRO A 330 1.69 18.99 19.88
C PRO A 330 2.44 18.52 18.63
N LEU A 331 3.77 18.66 18.64
CA LEU A 331 4.66 18.35 17.50
C LEU A 331 4.38 16.94 16.94
N ASP A 332 4.20 15.95 17.82
CA ASP A 332 3.94 14.56 17.48
C ASP A 332 2.72 14.41 16.55
N VAL A 333 1.62 15.10 16.86
CA VAL A 333 0.37 15.03 16.07
C VAL A 333 0.59 15.62 14.68
N VAL A 334 1.27 16.77 14.60
CA VAL A 334 1.56 17.44 13.33
C VAL A 334 2.48 16.59 12.46
N ALA A 335 3.52 15.99 13.05
CA ALA A 335 4.48 15.13 12.37
C ALA A 335 3.80 13.88 11.78
N PHE A 336 2.92 13.22 12.54
CA PHE A 336 2.17 12.06 12.07
C PHE A 336 1.06 12.44 11.08
N ALA A 337 0.44 13.61 11.19
CA ALA A 337 -0.51 14.12 10.19
C ALA A 337 0.18 14.38 8.84
N ALA A 338 1.36 15.00 8.84
CA ALA A 338 2.15 15.24 7.64
C ALA A 338 2.58 13.92 6.98
N LEU A 339 3.01 12.93 7.79
CA LEU A 339 3.38 11.62 7.29
C LEU A 339 2.19 10.87 6.69
N SER A 340 1.04 10.84 7.38
CA SER A 340 -0.18 10.20 6.87
C SER A 340 -0.67 10.85 5.58
N LEU A 341 -0.65 12.18 5.47
CA LEU A 341 -0.97 12.89 4.23
C LEU A 341 0.00 12.52 3.10
N GLY A 342 1.30 12.43 3.41
CA GLY A 342 2.31 11.94 2.48
C GLY A 342 2.01 10.52 1.98
N MET A 343 1.59 9.61 2.86
CA MET A 343 1.21 8.23 2.51
C MET A 343 -0.06 8.16 1.64
N VAL A 344 -1.06 8.99 1.90
CA VAL A 344 -2.32 9.03 1.12
C VAL A 344 -2.07 9.57 -0.29
N TYR A 345 -1.16 10.53 -0.43
CA TYR A 345 -0.87 11.25 -1.68
C TYR A 345 0.46 10.85 -2.34
N VAL A 346 0.98 9.66 -2.05
CA VAL A 346 2.22 9.15 -2.68
C VAL A 346 2.13 9.24 -4.20
N GLY A 347 3.14 9.87 -4.82
CA GLY A 347 3.26 10.01 -6.27
C GLY A 347 2.23 10.94 -6.95
N SER A 348 1.36 11.61 -6.19
CA SER A 348 0.34 12.51 -6.77
C SER A 348 0.86 13.90 -7.13
N CYS A 349 1.99 14.34 -6.55
CA CYS A 349 2.52 15.70 -6.69
C CYS A 349 1.49 16.81 -6.41
N SER A 350 0.62 16.64 -5.41
CA SER A 350 -0.38 17.66 -5.05
C SER A 350 0.27 18.91 -4.43
N ASP A 351 0.22 20.02 -5.15
CA ASP A 351 0.78 21.32 -4.72
C ASP A 351 0.18 21.80 -3.39
N GLU A 352 -1.11 21.60 -3.18
CA GLU A 352 -1.81 22.05 -1.97
C GLU A 352 -1.35 21.31 -0.72
N VAL A 353 -1.14 19.99 -0.80
CA VAL A 353 -0.64 19.21 0.33
C VAL A 353 0.83 19.54 0.60
N ALA A 354 1.63 19.72 -0.46
CA ALA A 354 3.02 20.16 -0.33
C ALA A 354 3.12 21.54 0.34
N GLN A 355 2.25 22.49 -0.04
CA GLN A 355 2.17 23.81 0.57
C GLN A 355 1.79 23.73 2.04
N SER A 356 0.76 22.96 2.40
CA SER A 356 0.36 22.76 3.80
C SER A 356 1.50 22.19 4.65
N ILE A 357 2.25 21.21 4.14
CA ILE A 357 3.42 20.65 4.82
C ILE A 357 4.56 21.67 4.91
N MET A 358 4.78 22.47 3.86
CA MET A 358 5.80 23.53 3.87
C MET A 358 5.46 24.66 4.84
N PHE A 359 4.20 25.09 4.94
CA PHE A 359 3.79 26.07 5.95
C PHE A 359 4.01 25.53 7.36
N ALA A 360 3.65 24.27 7.61
CA ALA A 360 3.93 23.60 8.89
C ALA A 360 5.44 23.49 9.19
N LEU A 361 6.31 23.44 8.17
CA LEU A 361 7.77 23.49 8.33
C LEU A 361 8.29 24.91 8.61
N MET A 362 7.72 25.93 7.97
CA MET A 362 8.18 27.32 8.09
C MET A 362 7.80 27.97 9.42
N ASP A 363 6.67 27.56 10.01
CA ASP A 363 6.18 28.12 11.28
C ASP A 363 6.94 27.62 12.52
N ARG A 364 7.94 26.74 12.38
CA ARG A 364 8.59 26.04 13.50
C ARG A 364 9.98 26.57 13.82
N ASN A 365 10.30 26.57 15.13
CA ASN A 365 11.52 27.16 15.68
C ASN A 365 12.73 26.23 15.55
N SER A 366 13.93 26.83 15.49
CA SER A 366 15.22 26.13 15.34
C SER A 366 15.58 25.14 16.45
N ALA A 367 14.91 25.21 17.61
CA ALA A 367 15.11 24.30 18.75
C ALA A 367 14.47 22.91 18.54
N GLU A 368 13.43 22.80 17.71
CA GLU A 368 12.68 21.56 17.46
C GLU A 368 13.34 20.68 16.36
N LEU A 369 14.32 21.23 15.63
CA LEU A 369 15.06 20.50 14.58
C LEU A 369 15.88 19.30 15.09
N GLY A 370 16.17 19.25 16.38
CA GLY A 370 16.94 18.16 16.99
C GLY A 370 16.13 16.88 17.25
N GLU A 371 14.80 16.96 17.24
CA GLU A 371 13.95 15.81 17.56
C GLU A 371 13.78 14.86 16.37
N ALA A 372 13.76 13.56 16.65
CA ALA A 372 13.59 12.53 15.63
C ALA A 372 12.27 12.68 14.85
N LEU A 373 11.24 13.22 15.50
CA LEU A 373 9.90 13.44 14.93
C LEU A 373 9.89 14.51 13.84
N PHE A 374 10.80 15.49 13.90
CA PHE A 374 10.93 16.50 12.86
C PHE A 374 11.27 15.88 11.50
N ARG A 375 11.94 14.72 11.48
CA ARG A 375 12.29 14.01 10.23
C ARG A 375 11.06 13.48 9.47
N PHE A 376 9.91 13.37 10.12
CA PHE A 376 8.69 12.88 9.49
C PHE A 376 8.03 13.91 8.56
N LEU A 377 8.20 15.22 8.79
CA LEU A 377 7.70 16.26 7.90
C LEU A 377 8.39 16.25 6.52
N PRO A 378 9.73 16.33 6.40
CA PRO A 378 10.40 16.23 5.11
C PRO A 378 10.24 14.83 4.50
N LEU A 379 10.05 13.78 5.30
CA LEU A 379 9.70 12.45 4.79
C LEU A 379 8.33 12.46 4.12
N GLY A 380 7.31 13.05 4.74
CA GLY A 380 5.97 13.20 4.15
C GLY A 380 6.01 13.97 2.83
N LEU A 381 6.81 15.04 2.76
CA LEU A 381 7.06 15.78 1.51
C LEU A 381 7.76 14.90 0.46
N GLY A 382 8.78 14.13 0.87
CA GLY A 382 9.48 13.21 -0.02
C GLY A 382 8.58 12.10 -0.58
N LEU A 383 7.65 11.58 0.23
CA LEU A 383 6.66 10.59 -0.19
C LEU A 383 5.70 11.16 -1.24
N LEU A 384 5.31 12.43 -1.13
CA LEU A 384 4.43 13.09 -2.08
C LEU A 384 5.05 13.20 -3.48
N TYR A 385 6.38 13.39 -3.56
CA TYR A 385 7.15 13.44 -4.80
C TYR A 385 7.77 12.09 -5.20
N LEU A 386 7.51 11.02 -4.44
CA LEU A 386 8.09 9.71 -4.73
C LEU A 386 7.57 9.18 -6.08
N GLY A 387 8.48 8.84 -6.99
CA GLY A 387 8.15 8.24 -8.28
C GLY A 387 7.83 9.25 -9.39
N LYS A 388 7.91 10.56 -9.14
CA LYS A 388 7.77 11.59 -10.18
C LYS A 388 8.93 12.58 -10.15
N GLN A 389 9.49 12.89 -11.31
CA GLN A 389 10.53 13.91 -11.48
C GLN A 389 9.97 15.27 -11.92
N THR A 390 8.79 15.27 -12.56
CA THR A 390 7.99 16.44 -12.91
C THR A 390 6.50 16.07 -12.86
N ARG A 391 5.62 17.09 -12.80
CA ARG A 391 4.17 16.98 -12.60
C ARG A 391 3.48 15.99 -13.55
#